data_AF-G5RTI2-F1
#
_entry.id   AF-G5RTI2-F1
#
_cell.length_a   1.000
_cell.length_b   1.000
_cell.length_c   1.000
_cell.angle_alpha   90.00
_cell.angle_beta   90.00
_cell.angle_gamma   90.00
#
_symmetry.space_group_name_H-M   'P 1'
#
loop_
_entity.id
_entity.type
_entity.pdbx_description
1 polymer ?
#
loop_
_entity_poly.entity_id
_entity_poly.type
_entity_poly.pdbx_seq_one_letter_code
_entity_poly.pdbx_strand_id
1 'polypeptide(L)'
;MKRYILATVIASLVAAPAMALAAGNNILSVHILDQQTGKPAPGVEVVLEQKKDNGWTQLNTGHTDQDGRIKALWPEKAAAPGDYRVIFKTGQYFESKKLDTFFPEIPVEFHISKTNEHYHVPLLLSQYGYSTYRGS
;
A
#
# COMPACT_ATOMS: atom_id res chain seq x y z
N MET A 1 -54.09 -49.80 -19.38
CA MET A 1 -53.92 -49.21 -18.04
C MET A 1 -52.46 -48.80 -17.86
N LYS A 2 -52.24 -47.47 -17.69
CA LYS A 2 -51.05 -46.74 -17.21
C LYS A 2 -49.67 -47.02 -17.86
N ARG A 3 -49.29 -46.12 -18.78
CA ARG A 3 -47.91 -45.85 -19.23
C ARG A 3 -47.21 -45.01 -18.16
N TYR A 4 -46.01 -45.40 -17.73
CA TYR A 4 -45.15 -44.56 -16.87
C TYR A 4 -44.02 -43.98 -17.72
N ILE A 5 -43.97 -42.64 -17.81
CA ILE A 5 -42.91 -41.86 -18.45
C ILE A 5 -41.83 -41.66 -17.38
N LEU A 6 -40.62 -42.15 -17.65
CA LEU A 6 -39.44 -41.91 -16.83
C LEU A 6 -38.93 -40.49 -17.15
N ALA A 7 -39.18 -39.53 -16.26
CA ALA A 7 -38.69 -38.16 -16.41
C ALA A 7 -37.28 -38.06 -15.82
N THR A 8 -36.28 -37.83 -16.68
CA THR A 8 -34.90 -37.55 -16.29
C THR A 8 -34.81 -36.15 -15.69
N VAL A 9 -34.52 -36.03 -14.39
CA VAL A 9 -34.25 -34.75 -13.73
C VAL A 9 -32.79 -34.37 -14.00
N ILE A 10 -32.57 -33.37 -14.84
CA ILE A 10 -31.26 -32.74 -15.00
C ILE A 10 -31.12 -31.69 -13.88
N ALA A 11 -30.29 -31.98 -12.89
CA ALA A 11 -29.92 -31.02 -11.86
C ALA A 11 -28.86 -30.06 -12.43
N SER A 12 -29.27 -28.85 -12.79
CA SER A 12 -28.37 -27.77 -13.18
C SER A 12 -27.66 -27.21 -11.94
N LEU A 13 -26.38 -27.49 -11.80
CA LEU A 13 -25.50 -26.79 -10.85
C LEU A 13 -25.35 -25.34 -11.32
N VAL A 14 -26.06 -24.41 -10.67
CA VAL A 14 -25.77 -22.98 -10.84
C VAL A 14 -24.59 -22.67 -9.93
N ALA A 15 -23.38 -22.65 -10.50
CA ALA A 15 -22.23 -22.06 -9.84
C ALA A 15 -22.48 -20.55 -9.72
N ALA A 16 -22.65 -20.06 -8.49
CA ALA A 16 -22.66 -18.63 -8.23
C ALA A 16 -21.32 -18.03 -8.68
N PRO A 17 -21.30 -16.88 -9.38
CA PRO A 17 -20.04 -16.23 -9.70
C PRO A 17 -19.38 -15.83 -8.38
N ALA A 18 -18.11 -16.20 -8.20
CA ALA A 18 -17.28 -15.59 -7.18
C ALA A 18 -17.33 -14.08 -7.40
N MET A 19 -17.87 -13.34 -6.44
CA MET A 19 -17.80 -11.88 -6.47
C MET A 19 -16.32 -11.52 -6.47
N ALA A 20 -15.83 -11.06 -7.62
CA ALA A 20 -14.59 -10.29 -7.65
C ALA A 20 -14.84 -9.12 -6.71
N LEU A 21 -14.17 -9.10 -5.55
CA LEU A 21 -14.09 -7.88 -4.76
C LEU A 21 -13.53 -6.83 -5.73
N ALA A 22 -14.34 -5.82 -6.04
CA ALA A 22 -13.84 -4.63 -6.67
C ALA A 22 -12.64 -4.20 -5.83
N ALA A 23 -11.47 -4.04 -6.45
CA ALA A 23 -10.31 -3.44 -5.82
C ALA A 23 -10.75 -2.05 -5.37
N GLY A 24 -11.24 -1.95 -4.13
CA GLY A 24 -11.67 -0.69 -3.54
C GLY A 24 -10.47 0.25 -3.62
N ASN A 25 -10.70 1.49 -4.08
CA ASN A 25 -9.68 2.53 -4.15
C ASN A 25 -8.76 2.42 -2.93
N ASN A 26 -7.49 2.06 -3.18
CA ASN A 26 -6.57 1.80 -2.09
C ASN A 26 -6.43 3.06 -1.24
N ILE A 27 -6.65 2.95 0.07
CA ILE A 27 -6.77 4.12 0.93
C ILE A 27 -5.42 4.80 1.19
N LEU A 28 -4.30 4.15 0.87
CA LEU A 28 -2.96 4.66 1.16
C LEU A 28 -2.05 4.54 -0.06
N SER A 29 -1.57 5.68 -0.53
CA SER A 29 -0.51 5.74 -1.54
C SER A 29 0.68 6.53 -1.05
N VAL A 30 1.85 6.22 -1.59
CA VAL A 30 3.09 6.95 -1.34
C VAL A 30 3.80 7.29 -2.64
N HIS A 31 4.65 8.30 -2.60
CA HIS A 31 5.44 8.80 -3.73
C HIS A 31 6.77 9.32 -3.19
N ILE A 32 7.87 9.05 -3.88
CA ILE A 32 9.19 9.60 -3.54
C ILE A 32 9.77 10.38 -4.72
N LEU A 33 10.13 11.63 -4.48
CA LEU A 33 10.87 12.49 -5.40
C LEU A 33 12.29 12.71 -4.87
N ASP A 34 13.30 12.34 -5.65
CA ASP A 34 14.70 12.69 -5.37
C ASP A 34 14.96 14.12 -5.85
N GLN A 35 15.04 15.06 -4.91
CA GLN A 35 15.17 16.49 -5.18
C GLN A 35 16.55 16.85 -5.77
N GLN A 36 17.54 15.98 -5.63
CA GLN A 36 18.89 16.23 -6.18
C GLN A 36 18.92 16.02 -7.69
N THR A 37 18.03 15.16 -8.20
CA THR A 37 17.94 14.84 -9.62
C THR A 37 16.67 15.41 -10.27
N GLY A 38 15.70 15.85 -9.47
CA GLY A 38 14.38 16.26 -9.94
C GLY A 38 13.55 15.11 -10.53
N LYS A 39 13.88 13.86 -10.17
CA LYS A 39 13.26 12.64 -10.73
C LYS A 39 12.69 11.76 -9.62
N PRO A 40 11.78 10.83 -9.97
CA PRO A 40 11.30 9.85 -9.01
C PRO A 40 12.41 8.95 -8.47
N ALA A 41 12.18 8.38 -7.28
CA ALA A 41 13.05 7.36 -6.69
C ALA A 41 12.43 5.96 -6.86
N PRO A 42 12.78 5.21 -7.92
CA PRO A 42 12.24 3.87 -8.15
C PRO A 42 12.94 2.82 -7.29
N GLY A 43 12.25 1.69 -7.05
CA GLY A 43 12.80 0.53 -6.36
C GLY A 43 13.05 0.72 -4.86
N VAL A 44 12.51 1.77 -4.25
CA VAL A 44 12.65 2.03 -2.81
C VAL A 44 11.62 1.20 -2.06
N GLU A 45 12.07 0.36 -1.13
CA GLU A 45 11.18 -0.37 -0.22
C GLU A 45 10.46 0.60 0.73
N VAL A 46 9.16 0.36 0.92
CA VAL A 46 8.32 1.06 1.88
C VAL A 46 7.49 0.06 2.69
N VAL A 47 7.65 0.10 4.01
CA VAL A 47 6.89 -0.73 4.96
C VAL A 47 5.74 0.07 5.54
N LEU A 48 4.54 -0.53 5.64
CA LEU A 48 3.40 0.01 6.36
C LEU A 48 3.20 -0.74 7.68
N GLU A 49 3.08 0.00 8.78
CA GLU A 49 2.81 -0.52 10.11
C GLU A 49 1.59 0.17 10.74
N GLN A 50 0.95 -0.53 11.66
CA GLN A 50 -0.11 0.00 12.52
C GLN A 50 0.35 -0.01 13.97
N LYS A 51 0.06 1.07 14.69
CA LYS A 51 0.26 1.15 16.13
C LYS A 51 -0.73 0.25 16.87
N LYS A 52 -0.22 -0.54 17.80
CA LYS A 52 -0.94 -1.44 18.71
C LYS A 52 -0.42 -1.20 20.14
N ASP A 53 -1.06 -1.80 21.13
CA ASP A 53 -0.73 -1.60 22.55
C ASP A 53 0.76 -1.91 22.87
N ASN A 54 1.32 -2.92 22.18
CA ASN A 54 2.70 -3.37 22.39
C ASN A 54 3.69 -2.83 21.32
N GLY A 55 3.34 -1.76 20.61
CA GLY A 55 4.22 -1.12 19.62
C GLY A 55 3.68 -1.17 18.19
N TRP A 56 4.56 -1.40 17.22
CA TRP A 56 4.22 -1.37 15.80
C TRP A 56 4.06 -2.78 15.23
N THR A 57 3.00 -3.00 14.46
CA THR A 57 2.77 -4.26 13.75
C THR A 57 2.77 -3.99 12.25
N GLN A 58 3.66 -4.66 11.52
CA GLN A 58 3.70 -4.59 10.07
C GLN A 58 2.39 -5.08 9.45
N LEU A 59 1.88 -4.32 8.49
CA LEU A 59 0.68 -4.65 7.73
C LEU A 59 0.98 -5.02 6.28
N ASN A 60 1.94 -4.34 5.66
CA ASN A 60 2.32 -4.58 4.27
C ASN A 60 3.74 -4.05 3.98
N THR A 61 4.33 -4.47 2.87
CA THR A 61 5.55 -3.89 2.29
C THR A 61 5.38 -3.81 0.77
N GLY A 62 6.08 -2.88 0.12
CA GLY A 62 6.09 -2.71 -1.32
C GLY A 62 7.31 -1.93 -1.78
N HIS A 63 7.53 -1.89 -3.10
CA HIS A 63 8.61 -1.11 -3.70
C HIS A 63 8.04 -0.05 -4.63
N THR A 64 8.63 1.13 -4.66
CA THR A 64 8.22 2.18 -5.59
C THR A 64 8.42 1.75 -7.05
N ASP A 65 7.45 2.05 -7.90
CA ASP A 65 7.51 1.82 -9.34
C ASP A 65 8.47 2.80 -10.05
N GLN A 66 8.52 2.76 -11.38
CA GLN A 66 9.39 3.64 -12.18
C GLN A 66 9.06 5.14 -12.02
N ASP A 67 7.83 5.46 -11.60
CA ASP A 67 7.39 6.82 -11.30
C ASP A 67 7.58 7.17 -9.81
N GLY A 68 8.31 6.34 -9.05
CA GLY A 68 8.60 6.52 -7.64
C GLY A 68 7.37 6.34 -6.74
N ARG A 69 6.35 5.59 -7.18
CA ARG A 69 5.06 5.48 -6.48
C ARG A 69 4.80 4.07 -5.97
N ILE A 70 4.03 4.00 -4.89
CA ILE A 70 3.22 2.83 -4.56
C ILE A 70 1.78 3.32 -4.51
N LYS A 71 1.02 3.01 -5.56
CA LYS A 71 -0.38 3.48 -5.71
C LYS A 71 -1.32 2.80 -4.72
N ALA A 72 -0.95 1.61 -4.25
CA ALA A 72 -1.76 0.77 -3.40
C ALA A 72 -0.91 0.09 -2.32
N LEU A 73 -0.61 0.79 -1.23
CA LEU A 73 0.19 0.25 -0.13
C LEU A 73 -0.67 -0.46 0.93
N TRP A 74 -1.96 -0.16 1.01
CA TRP A 74 -2.86 -0.87 1.93
C TRP A 74 -3.05 -2.34 1.49
N PRO A 75 -2.94 -3.34 2.38
CA PRO A 75 -3.17 -4.74 2.01
C PRO A 75 -4.65 -5.04 1.80
N GLU A 76 -5.00 -6.23 1.29
CA GLU A 76 -6.38 -6.67 1.06
C GLU A 76 -7.14 -6.97 2.37
N LYS A 77 -7.37 -5.94 3.18
CA LYS A 77 -8.12 -5.99 4.43
C LYS A 77 -8.83 -4.68 4.72
N ALA A 78 -9.90 -4.74 5.48
CA ALA A 78 -10.62 -3.55 5.93
C ALA A 78 -9.70 -2.61 6.72
N ALA A 79 -9.78 -1.31 6.40
CA ALA A 79 -9.10 -0.29 7.17
C ALA A 79 -9.82 0.02 8.47
N ALA A 80 -9.06 0.45 9.47
CA ALA A 80 -9.58 0.92 10.75
C ALA A 80 -9.00 2.30 11.07
N PRO A 81 -9.72 3.15 11.80
CA PRO A 81 -9.10 4.35 12.36
C PRO A 81 -7.95 4.00 13.30
N GLY A 82 -6.96 4.88 13.41
CA GLY A 82 -5.81 4.72 14.29
C GLY A 82 -4.54 5.36 13.77
N ASP A 83 -3.43 5.09 14.46
CA ASP A 83 -2.11 5.58 14.09
C ASP A 83 -1.36 4.56 13.25
N TYR A 84 -0.72 5.05 12.19
CA TYR A 84 -0.02 4.27 11.20
C TYR A 84 1.35 4.88 10.94
N ARG A 85 2.26 4.06 10.42
CA ARG A 85 3.60 4.49 10.03
C ARG A 85 3.97 3.91 8.69
N VAL A 86 4.48 4.76 7.81
CA VAL A 86 5.24 4.29 6.64
C VAL A 86 6.73 4.46 6.91
N ILE A 87 7.54 3.47 6.55
CA ILE A 87 9.00 3.52 6.68
C ILE A 87 9.61 3.41 5.30
N PHE A 88 10.18 4.51 4.82
CA PHE A 88 10.90 4.55 3.55
C PHE A 88 12.36 4.09 3.78
N LYS A 89 12.79 3.03 3.10
CA LYS A 89 14.17 2.49 3.21
C LYS A 89 15.17 3.29 2.38
N THR A 90 15.30 4.58 2.69
CA THR A 90 16.11 5.54 1.93
C THR A 90 17.62 5.33 2.06
N GLY A 91 18.09 4.71 3.14
CA GLY A 91 19.48 4.28 3.28
C GLY A 91 19.94 3.40 2.13
N GLN A 92 19.21 2.30 1.89
CA GLN A 92 19.49 1.36 0.81
C GLN A 92 19.41 2.03 -0.58
N TYR A 93 18.48 2.97 -0.76
CA TYR A 93 18.38 3.74 -2.00
C TYR A 93 19.65 4.54 -2.29
N PHE A 94 20.15 5.31 -1.32
CA PHE A 94 21.38 6.08 -1.51
C PHE A 94 22.64 5.22 -1.58
N GLU A 95 22.70 4.14 -0.79
CA GLU A 95 23.78 3.15 -0.85
C GLU A 95 23.89 2.52 -2.25
N SER A 96 22.77 2.16 -2.88
CA SER A 96 22.74 1.61 -4.25
C SER A 96 23.34 2.57 -5.29
N LYS A 97 23.34 3.87 -4.99
CA LYS A 97 23.92 4.94 -5.80
C LYS A 97 25.34 5.34 -5.36
N LYS A 98 25.91 4.68 -4.35
CA LYS A 98 27.20 5.02 -3.73
C LYS A 98 27.22 6.44 -3.15
N LEU A 99 26.11 6.84 -2.55
CA LEU A 99 25.95 8.12 -1.87
C LEU A 99 25.68 7.90 -0.38
N ASP A 100 26.29 8.71 0.46
CA ASP A 100 25.98 8.72 1.89
C ASP A 100 24.63 9.39 2.15
N THR A 101 23.99 9.06 3.26
CA THR A 101 22.77 9.73 3.71
C THR A 101 22.79 9.82 5.22
N PHE A 102 22.23 10.91 5.75
CA PHE A 102 22.06 11.06 7.19
C PHE A 102 21.01 10.11 7.75
N PHE A 103 20.07 9.67 6.91
CA PHE A 103 18.93 8.86 7.31
C PHE A 103 19.13 7.40 6.85
N PRO A 104 19.31 6.43 7.75
CA PRO A 104 19.30 5.01 7.37
C PRO A 104 17.93 4.58 6.84
N GLU A 105 16.87 5.20 7.35
CA GLU A 105 15.50 5.09 6.89
C GLU A 105 14.70 6.31 7.39
N ILE A 106 13.52 6.55 6.82
CA ILE A 106 12.65 7.66 7.20
C ILE A 106 11.27 7.12 7.60
N PRO A 107 10.96 7.05 8.90
CA PRO A 107 9.60 6.80 9.38
C PRO A 107 8.74 8.06 9.31
N VAL A 108 7.49 7.91 8.86
CA VAL A 108 6.44 8.94 8.91
C VAL A 108 5.23 8.37 9.61
N GLU A 109 4.97 8.85 10.83
CA GLU A 109 3.77 8.50 11.61
C GLU A 109 2.62 9.46 11.27
N PHE A 110 1.42 8.90 11.11
CA PHE A 110 0.23 9.67 10.76
C PHE A 110 -1.05 9.00 11.28
N HIS A 111 -2.12 9.79 11.37
CA HIS A 111 -3.41 9.36 11.87
C HIS A 111 -4.42 9.17 10.74
N ILE A 112 -5.13 8.03 10.75
CA ILE A 112 -6.31 7.78 9.91
C ILE A 112 -7.54 7.90 10.80
N SER A 113 -8.35 8.93 10.59
CA SER A 113 -9.62 9.14 11.31
C SER A 113 -10.83 8.67 10.50
N LYS A 114 -10.73 8.62 9.17
CA LYS A 114 -11.82 8.29 8.26
C LYS A 114 -11.35 7.32 7.20
N THR A 115 -11.85 6.09 7.26
CA THR A 115 -11.40 4.99 6.38
C THR A 115 -11.97 5.07 4.95
N ASN A 116 -12.84 6.04 4.68
CA ASN A 116 -13.39 6.32 3.35
C ASN A 116 -12.65 7.46 2.62
N GLU A 117 -11.64 8.08 3.24
CA GLU A 117 -10.76 9.07 2.59
C GLU A 117 -9.52 8.38 1.99
N HIS A 118 -8.93 8.99 0.96
CA HIS A 118 -7.61 8.63 0.48
C HIS A 118 -6.54 9.38 1.28
N TYR A 119 -5.46 8.69 1.59
CA TYR A 119 -4.28 9.22 2.26
C TYR A 119 -3.09 9.08 1.32
N HIS A 120 -2.52 10.22 0.91
CA HIS A 120 -1.29 10.26 0.13
C HIS A 120 -0.15 10.78 1.01
N VAL A 121 0.91 9.99 1.18
CA VAL A 121 2.09 10.35 2.00
C VAL A 121 3.33 10.42 1.11
N PRO A 122 3.59 11.57 0.47
CA PRO A 122 4.80 11.78 -0.32
C PRO A 122 6.05 12.01 0.53
N LEU A 123 7.20 11.75 -0.06
CA LEU A 123 8.53 12.06 0.46
C LEU A 123 9.32 12.85 -0.59
N LEU A 124 9.70 14.07 -0.24
CA LEU A 124 10.68 14.86 -1.00
C LEU A 124 12.04 14.63 -0.36
N LEU A 125 12.96 14.02 -1.09
CA LEU A 125 14.16 13.39 -0.54
C LEU A 125 15.44 14.03 -1.05
N SER A 126 16.38 14.30 -0.14
CA SER A 126 17.80 14.58 -0.39
C SER A 126 18.65 13.80 0.63
N GLN A 127 19.98 13.69 0.42
CA GLN A 127 20.89 12.93 1.30
C GLN A 127 20.86 13.38 2.77
N TYR A 128 20.62 14.68 3.02
CA TYR A 128 20.73 15.29 4.36
C TYR A 128 19.50 16.13 4.75
N GLY A 129 18.41 16.04 3.98
CA GLY A 129 17.15 16.69 4.31
C GLY A 129 16.00 16.03 3.56
N TYR A 130 14.82 16.04 4.16
CA TYR A 130 13.61 15.59 3.50
C TYR A 130 12.41 16.40 3.96
N SER A 131 11.30 16.27 3.25
CA SER A 131 10.00 16.78 3.66
C SER A 131 8.90 15.79 3.33
N THR A 132 7.87 15.76 4.15
CA THR A 132 6.68 14.94 3.96
C THR A 132 5.44 15.74 4.40
N TYR A 133 4.28 15.36 3.91
CA TYR A 133 3.01 16.02 4.18
C TYR A 133 1.84 15.09 3.83
N ARG A 134 0.60 15.50 4.11
CA ARG A 134 -0.59 14.82 3.58
C ARG A 134 -0.94 15.41 2.21
N GLY A 135 -0.76 14.61 1.15
CA GLY A 135 -1.19 14.97 -0.19
C GLY A 135 -2.69 14.71 -0.44
N SER A 136 -3.16 15.19 -1.60
CA SER A 136 -4.50 14.96 -2.14
C SER A 136 -4.60 13.63 -2.89
#